data_AF-A0A9W8KAD7-F1
#
_entry.id   AF-A0A9W8KAD7-F1
#
_cell.length_a   1.000
_cell.length_b   1.000
_cell.length_c   1.000
_cell.angle_alpha   90.00
_cell.angle_beta   90.00
_cell.angle_gamma   90.00
#
_symmetry.space_group_name_H-M   'P 1'
#
loop_
_entity.id
_entity.type
_entity.pdbx_description
1 polymer ?
#
loop_
_entity_poly.entity_id
_entity_poly.type
_entity_poly.pdbx_seq_one_letter_code
_entity_poly.pdbx_strand_id
1 'polypeptide(L)'
;MPLIMMTGFPSSGKSTRAAELKQLFEERLLQPENQHRKHTVHIISDTTLGVPHSAYAHASEEKNARSALLSAVERLVTREHIVIADTPNYIKGLRYQLYCTAREEGTTHCVVYCALPVDAARQINQMRGSDGYADNVFDELTMRYEEPNSATRWDSPLFTIIQNDPNDKLPFDSIWDAIVERRAPPPTFSTAVKPAEETNYQFELDRATQDVITAILDSQKSGVPMSYVVVPGSSEKVNMPGRNLTLSELRRLHLGTDINPILLHNVTGTILARVIEYCVHHRDDVRLDKDVEDLLQDDNQVEAWDRQFMNVDDSTMLQILYAADYLGVEPLVDLGCMFIACIIRDMPVDEIRLRYGVVEDFTDAQRQQMQLEADLLK
;
A
#
# COMPACT_ATOMS: atom_id res chain seq x y z
N MET A 1 6.24 -13.39 5.97
CA MET A 1 5.89 -13.87 7.31
C MET A 1 5.53 -12.66 8.18
N PRO A 2 4.75 -12.78 9.25
CA PRO A 2 3.30 -12.73 9.14
C PRO A 2 2.66 -11.80 10.18
N LEU A 3 1.60 -11.11 9.77
CA LEU A 3 0.78 -10.34 10.68
C LEU A 3 -0.47 -11.13 11.11
N ILE A 4 -0.60 -11.38 12.40
CA ILE A 4 -1.79 -11.99 13.01
C ILE A 4 -2.57 -10.86 13.70
N MET A 5 -3.76 -10.54 13.17
CA MET A 5 -4.63 -9.51 13.75
C MET A 5 -5.65 -10.16 14.68
N MET A 6 -5.55 -9.90 15.98
CA MET A 6 -6.57 -10.30 16.95
C MET A 6 -7.71 -9.28 16.94
N THR A 7 -8.95 -9.72 16.80
CA THR A 7 -10.12 -8.82 16.85
C THR A 7 -11.26 -9.43 17.66
N GLY A 8 -12.12 -8.58 18.23
CA GLY A 8 -13.24 -8.97 19.07
C GLY A 8 -13.55 -7.89 20.10
N PHE A 9 -14.69 -8.01 20.79
CA PHE A 9 -15.10 -7.05 21.81
C PHE A 9 -14.04 -6.85 22.91
N PRO A 10 -14.04 -5.71 23.63
CA PRO A 10 -13.26 -5.57 24.84
C PRO A 10 -13.49 -6.76 25.78
N SER A 11 -12.44 -7.25 26.43
CA SER A 11 -12.53 -8.43 27.32
C SER A 11 -12.92 -9.76 26.66
N SER A 12 -12.92 -9.88 25.33
CA SER A 12 -13.18 -11.15 24.61
C SER A 12 -12.03 -12.17 24.61
N GLY A 13 -11.07 -12.08 25.54
CA GLY A 13 -9.98 -13.05 25.65
C GLY A 13 -8.88 -12.95 24.57
N LYS A 14 -8.85 -11.87 23.76
CA LYS A 14 -7.79 -11.64 22.74
C LYS A 14 -6.38 -11.80 23.29
N SER A 15 -6.05 -11.10 24.37
CA SER A 15 -4.71 -11.15 24.97
C SER A 15 -4.34 -12.53 25.51
N THR A 16 -5.31 -13.28 26.03
CA THR A 16 -5.10 -14.66 26.46
C THR A 16 -4.73 -15.54 25.27
N ARG A 17 -5.49 -15.44 24.16
CA ARG A 17 -5.21 -16.20 22.94
C ARG A 17 -3.94 -15.74 22.22
N ALA A 18 -3.60 -14.46 22.30
CA ALA A 18 -2.35 -13.93 21.75
C ALA A 18 -1.13 -14.49 22.50
N ALA A 19 -1.19 -14.56 23.83
CA ALA A 19 -0.15 -15.19 24.65
C ALA A 19 -0.03 -16.70 24.39
N GLU A 20 -1.17 -17.41 24.30
CA GLU A 20 -1.22 -18.83 23.92
C GLU A 20 -0.58 -19.06 22.54
N LEU A 21 -0.95 -18.24 21.54
CA LEU A 21 -0.37 -18.28 20.20
C LEU A 21 1.15 -18.11 20.24
N LYS A 22 1.64 -17.07 20.94
CA LYS A 22 3.08 -16.81 21.03
C LYS A 22 3.82 -18.02 21.60
N GLN A 23 3.33 -18.58 22.69
CA GLN A 23 3.92 -19.76 23.30
C GLN A 23 3.99 -20.94 22.31
N LEU A 24 2.88 -21.26 21.64
CA LEU A 24 2.82 -22.36 20.68
C LEU A 24 3.75 -22.15 19.48
N PHE A 25 3.86 -20.92 18.98
CA PHE A 25 4.82 -20.59 17.92
C PHE A 25 6.26 -20.80 18.39
N GLU A 26 6.64 -20.27 19.56
CA GLU A 26 7.97 -20.43 20.12
C GLU A 26 8.30 -21.92 20.34
N GLU A 27 7.38 -22.69 20.89
CA GLU A 27 7.52 -24.14 21.07
C GLU A 27 7.71 -24.89 19.75
N ARG A 28 6.91 -24.57 18.71
CA ARG A 28 7.03 -25.22 17.39
C ARG A 28 8.31 -24.85 16.66
N LEU A 29 8.80 -23.62 16.84
CA LEU A 29 10.07 -23.15 16.26
C LEU A 29 11.30 -23.82 16.89
N LEU A 30 11.21 -24.28 18.15
CA LEU A 30 12.29 -25.02 18.83
C LEU A 30 12.43 -26.47 18.33
N GLN A 31 11.43 -27.01 17.63
CA GLN A 31 11.46 -28.39 17.14
C GLN A 31 12.55 -28.58 16.07
N PRO A 32 13.23 -29.75 16.02
CA PRO A 32 14.36 -29.99 15.11
C PRO A 32 14.06 -29.72 13.63
N GLU A 33 12.83 -30.04 13.20
CA GLU A 33 12.34 -29.81 11.85
C GLU A 33 12.27 -28.32 11.48
N ASN A 34 12.11 -27.41 12.45
CA ASN A 34 11.95 -25.97 12.22
C ASN A 34 13.20 -25.13 12.54
N GLN A 35 14.31 -25.74 12.99
CA GLN A 35 15.55 -25.02 13.34
C GLN A 35 16.17 -24.21 12.17
N HIS A 36 15.84 -24.57 10.93
CA HIS A 36 16.26 -23.83 9.75
C HIS A 36 15.52 -22.49 9.58
N ARG A 37 14.38 -22.31 10.27
CA ARG A 37 13.57 -21.08 10.23
C ARG A 37 14.06 -20.11 11.31
N LYS A 38 14.44 -18.90 10.91
CA LYS A 38 14.95 -17.86 11.83
C LYS A 38 13.86 -16.96 12.42
N HIS A 39 12.68 -17.54 12.70
CA HIS A 39 11.55 -16.73 13.12
C HIS A 39 11.65 -16.25 14.56
N THR A 40 11.22 -15.00 14.79
CA THR A 40 11.02 -14.45 16.14
C THR A 40 9.58 -13.97 16.28
N VAL A 41 8.93 -14.26 17.41
CA VAL A 41 7.51 -13.94 17.62
C VAL A 41 7.34 -12.78 18.61
N HIS A 42 6.60 -11.77 18.17
CA HIS A 42 6.33 -10.54 18.90
C HIS A 42 4.83 -10.39 19.14
N ILE A 43 4.46 -9.95 20.34
CA ILE A 43 3.10 -9.46 20.61
C ILE A 43 3.19 -7.94 20.73
N ILE A 44 2.33 -7.24 20.01
CA ILE A 44 2.13 -5.80 20.15
C ILE A 44 0.71 -5.60 20.68
N SER A 45 0.61 -5.12 21.91
CA SER A 45 -0.64 -4.78 22.59
C SER A 45 -0.60 -3.39 23.19
N ASP A 46 -1.76 -2.88 23.60
CA ASP A 46 -1.88 -1.60 24.31
C ASP A 46 -0.94 -1.55 25.53
N THR A 47 -0.84 -2.65 26.28
CA THR A 47 0.08 -2.77 27.43
C THR A 47 1.54 -2.62 27.01
N THR A 48 1.98 -3.28 25.93
CA THR A 48 3.37 -3.18 25.45
C THR A 48 3.71 -1.79 24.90
N LEU A 49 2.70 -1.05 24.44
CA LEU A 49 2.84 0.30 23.90
C LEU A 49 2.64 1.38 24.97
N GLY A 50 2.33 1.00 26.21
CA GLY A 50 2.03 1.95 27.29
C GLY A 50 0.73 2.73 27.08
N VAL A 51 -0.22 2.18 26.32
CA VAL A 51 -1.53 2.79 26.06
C VAL A 51 -2.52 2.34 27.13
N PRO A 52 -3.02 3.24 27.98
CA PRO A 52 -4.04 2.90 28.97
C PRO A 52 -5.42 2.75 28.31
N HIS A 53 -6.33 1.98 28.92
CA HIS A 53 -7.72 1.85 28.44
C HIS A 53 -8.48 3.18 28.37
N SER A 54 -8.08 4.19 29.18
CA SER A 54 -8.65 5.54 29.12
C SER A 54 -8.37 6.26 27.80
N ALA A 55 -7.33 5.86 27.05
CA ALA A 55 -6.99 6.47 25.76
C ALA A 55 -8.11 6.31 24.71
N TYR A 56 -9.02 5.35 24.92
CA TYR A 56 -10.17 5.12 24.05
C TYR A 56 -11.40 5.97 24.41
N ALA A 57 -11.32 6.80 25.46
CA ALA A 57 -12.41 7.71 25.85
C ALA A 57 -12.48 8.96 24.97
N HIS A 58 -11.39 9.31 24.28
CA HIS A 58 -11.28 10.54 23.49
C HIS A 58 -10.66 10.27 22.12
N ALA A 59 -11.29 10.78 21.06
CA ALA A 59 -10.89 10.53 19.68
C ALA A 59 -9.42 10.88 19.36
N SER A 60 -8.87 11.91 20.01
CA SER A 60 -7.46 12.31 19.80
C SER A 60 -6.48 11.30 20.39
N GLU A 61 -6.74 10.79 21.60
CA GLU A 61 -5.89 9.81 22.27
C GLU A 61 -6.01 8.44 21.59
N GLU A 62 -7.22 8.09 21.17
CA GLU A 62 -7.50 6.89 20.39
C GLU A 62 -6.76 6.90 19.04
N LYS A 63 -6.72 8.07 18.37
CA LYS A 63 -5.91 8.25 17.15
C LYS A 63 -4.42 8.02 17.43
N ASN A 64 -3.91 8.51 18.56
CA ASN A 64 -2.51 8.30 18.95
C ASN A 64 -2.23 6.83 19.26
N ALA A 65 -3.13 6.14 19.97
CA ALA A 65 -3.04 4.71 20.24
C ALA A 65 -2.98 3.88 18.94
N ARG A 66 -3.88 4.18 17.99
CA ARG A 66 -3.87 3.53 16.67
C ARG A 66 -2.57 3.79 15.88
N SER A 67 -2.08 5.02 15.92
CA SER A 67 -0.83 5.40 15.24
C SER A 67 0.38 4.71 15.87
N ALA A 68 0.41 4.57 17.20
CA ALA A 68 1.46 3.86 17.92
C ALA A 68 1.48 2.36 17.58
N LEU A 69 0.30 1.73 17.50
CA LEU A 69 0.17 0.35 17.03
C LEU A 69 0.70 0.20 15.61
N LEU A 70 0.23 1.03 14.68
CA LEU A 70 0.61 0.95 13.28
C LEU A 70 2.13 1.09 13.12
N SER A 71 2.73 2.12 13.74
CA SER A 71 4.17 2.32 13.71
C SER A 71 4.96 1.17 14.34
N ALA A 72 4.47 0.57 15.42
CA ALA A 72 5.12 -0.58 16.03
C ALA A 72 5.06 -1.82 15.13
N VAL A 73 3.92 -2.06 14.48
CA VAL A 73 3.73 -3.15 13.51
C VAL A 73 4.64 -2.93 12.30
N GLU A 74 4.64 -1.75 11.68
CA GLU A 74 5.49 -1.39 10.54
C GLU A 74 6.98 -1.65 10.79
N ARG A 75 7.48 -1.33 12.00
CA ARG A 75 8.89 -1.58 12.33
C ARG A 75 9.25 -3.05 12.53
N LEU A 76 8.29 -3.88 12.93
CA LEU A 76 8.53 -5.26 13.35
C LEU A 76 8.14 -6.28 12.28
N VAL A 77 7.13 -6.00 11.47
CA VAL A 77 6.70 -6.90 10.41
C VAL A 77 7.81 -7.00 9.37
N THR A 78 8.36 -8.20 9.23
CA THR A 78 9.37 -8.54 8.24
C THR A 78 9.20 -10.02 7.87
N ARG A 79 9.93 -10.49 6.86
CA ARG A 79 9.96 -11.93 6.56
C ARG A 79 10.48 -12.79 7.70
N GLU A 80 11.21 -12.28 8.69
CA GLU A 80 11.70 -13.11 9.80
C GLU A 80 10.84 -12.98 11.07
N HIS A 81 10.10 -11.89 11.22
CA HIS A 81 9.37 -11.59 12.44
C HIS A 81 7.87 -11.91 12.32
N ILE A 82 7.35 -12.70 13.26
CA ILE A 82 5.92 -12.94 13.43
C ILE A 82 5.36 -11.91 14.39
N VAL A 83 4.36 -11.15 13.95
CA VAL A 83 3.77 -10.08 14.75
C VAL A 83 2.31 -10.40 15.04
N ILE A 84 1.97 -10.50 16.32
CA ILE A 84 0.61 -10.66 16.82
C ILE A 84 0.14 -9.28 17.29
N ALA A 85 -0.77 -8.67 16.55
CA ALA A 85 -1.40 -7.40 16.91
C ALA A 85 -2.59 -7.67 17.86
N ASP A 86 -2.31 -7.61 19.17
CA ASP A 86 -3.26 -7.79 20.28
C ASP A 86 -3.77 -6.44 20.80
N THR A 87 -4.49 -5.74 19.94
CA THR A 87 -5.23 -4.52 20.31
C THR A 87 -6.70 -4.71 19.97
N PRO A 88 -7.59 -3.78 20.36
CA PRO A 88 -9.01 -3.89 20.08
C PRO A 88 -9.36 -4.15 18.60
N ASN A 89 -8.63 -3.59 17.63
CA ASN A 89 -8.83 -3.79 16.18
C ASN A 89 -10.32 -3.76 15.76
N TYR A 90 -11.06 -2.79 16.32
CA TYR A 90 -12.53 -2.78 16.36
C TYR A 90 -13.17 -2.21 15.10
N ILE A 91 -12.46 -1.41 14.31
CA ILE A 91 -12.97 -0.85 13.06
C ILE A 91 -12.27 -1.45 11.85
N LYS A 92 -12.99 -1.61 10.74
CA LYS A 92 -12.48 -2.12 9.48
C LYS A 92 -11.31 -1.29 8.96
N GLY A 93 -11.37 0.03 9.10
CA GLY A 93 -10.32 0.94 8.64
C GLY A 93 -8.95 0.66 9.28
N LEU A 94 -8.92 0.33 10.58
CA LEU A 94 -7.67 -0.01 11.28
C LEU A 94 -7.12 -1.37 10.80
N ARG A 95 -7.98 -2.37 10.65
CA ARG A 95 -7.58 -3.69 10.12
C ARG A 95 -7.08 -3.58 8.68
N TYR A 96 -7.68 -2.71 7.87
CA TYR A 96 -7.22 -2.43 6.52
C TYR A 96 -5.81 -1.81 6.50
N GLN A 97 -5.53 -0.84 7.36
CA GLN A 97 -4.19 -0.24 7.48
C GLN A 97 -3.14 -1.29 7.87
N LEU A 98 -3.44 -2.13 8.86
CA LEU A 98 -2.58 -3.24 9.27
C LEU A 98 -2.35 -4.25 8.14
N TYR A 99 -3.39 -4.58 7.39
CA TYR A 99 -3.29 -5.41 6.19
C TYR A 99 -2.37 -4.78 5.13
N CYS A 100 -2.50 -3.48 4.86
CA CYS A 100 -1.63 -2.78 3.92
C CYS A 100 -0.16 -2.88 4.33
N THR A 101 0.17 -2.68 5.62
CA THR A 101 1.53 -2.87 6.14
C THR A 101 2.06 -4.28 5.86
N ALA A 102 1.26 -5.32 6.11
CA ALA A 102 1.66 -6.69 5.83
C ALA A 102 1.87 -6.96 4.33
N ARG A 103 1.02 -6.36 3.49
CA ARG A 103 1.08 -6.47 2.02
C ARG A 103 2.30 -5.76 1.43
N GLU A 104 2.64 -4.58 1.93
CA GLU A 104 3.81 -3.80 1.50
C GLU A 104 5.12 -4.56 1.75
N GLU A 105 5.24 -5.25 2.89
CA GLU A 105 6.37 -6.12 3.21
C GLU A 105 6.35 -7.46 2.45
N GLY A 106 5.31 -7.72 1.65
CA GLY A 106 5.13 -8.97 0.91
C GLY A 106 4.99 -10.17 1.85
N THR A 107 4.22 -10.01 2.93
CA THR A 107 4.05 -11.01 3.98
C THR A 107 2.63 -11.57 4.03
N THR A 108 2.50 -12.77 4.58
CA THR A 108 1.20 -13.41 4.88
C THR A 108 0.52 -12.71 6.04
N HIS A 109 -0.81 -12.72 6.07
CA HIS A 109 -1.58 -12.20 7.20
C HIS A 109 -2.80 -13.06 7.47
N CYS A 110 -3.34 -12.99 8.68
CA CYS A 110 -4.65 -13.53 9.00
C CYS A 110 -5.36 -12.70 10.07
N VAL A 111 -6.70 -12.80 10.08
CA VAL A 111 -7.55 -12.25 11.14
C VAL A 111 -8.01 -13.41 12.02
N VAL A 112 -7.78 -13.26 13.32
CA VAL A 112 -8.27 -14.18 14.37
C VAL A 112 -9.36 -13.45 15.14
N TYR A 113 -10.60 -13.92 14.99
CA TYR A 113 -11.77 -13.35 15.64
C TYR A 113 -12.08 -14.09 16.94
N CYS A 114 -11.95 -13.38 18.07
CA CYS A 114 -12.37 -13.87 19.38
C CYS A 114 -13.85 -13.53 19.61
N ALA A 115 -14.72 -14.47 19.25
CA ALA A 115 -16.16 -14.36 19.38
C ALA A 115 -16.58 -14.56 20.85
N LEU A 116 -17.34 -13.59 21.37
CA LEU A 116 -17.93 -13.63 22.69
C LEU A 116 -19.20 -12.76 22.70
N PRO A 117 -20.33 -13.22 23.27
CA PRO A 117 -21.50 -12.36 23.41
C PRO A 117 -21.19 -11.11 24.25
N VAL A 118 -21.75 -9.95 23.86
CA VAL A 118 -21.50 -8.66 24.53
C VAL A 118 -21.78 -8.71 26.03
N ASP A 119 -22.84 -9.39 26.46
CA ASP A 119 -23.18 -9.50 27.88
C ASP A 119 -22.12 -10.26 28.68
N ALA A 120 -21.56 -11.32 28.11
CA ALA A 120 -20.46 -12.06 28.74
C ALA A 120 -19.18 -11.23 28.76
N ALA A 121 -18.87 -10.51 27.67
CA ALA A 121 -17.74 -9.59 27.60
C ALA A 121 -17.84 -8.48 28.67
N ARG A 122 -19.05 -7.95 28.88
CA ARG A 122 -19.34 -6.95 29.92
C ARG A 122 -19.15 -7.51 31.33
N GLN A 123 -19.66 -8.70 31.60
CA GLN A 123 -19.46 -9.35 32.91
C GLN A 123 -17.97 -9.53 33.22
N ILE A 124 -17.18 -9.99 32.24
CA ILE A 124 -15.73 -10.11 32.40
C ILE A 124 -15.08 -8.73 32.62
N ASN A 125 -15.51 -7.71 31.88
CA ASN A 125 -15.00 -6.34 32.07
C ASN A 125 -15.28 -5.83 33.50
N GLN A 126 -16.48 -6.06 34.03
CA GLN A 126 -16.86 -5.67 35.40
C GLN A 126 -16.05 -6.43 36.45
N MET A 127 -15.79 -7.72 36.23
CA MET A 127 -14.94 -8.53 37.13
C MET A 127 -13.49 -8.02 37.20
N ARG A 128 -13.01 -7.33 36.18
CA ARG A 128 -11.66 -6.72 36.15
C ARG A 128 -11.56 -5.43 36.96
N GLY A 129 -12.68 -4.81 37.35
CA GLY A 129 -12.67 -3.58 38.14
C GLY A 129 -11.84 -2.47 37.48
N SER A 130 -10.83 -1.97 38.19
CA SER A 130 -9.95 -0.88 37.70
C SER A 130 -9.08 -1.25 36.50
N ASP A 131 -8.87 -2.54 36.26
CA ASP A 131 -8.06 -3.04 35.12
C ASP A 131 -8.91 -3.21 33.86
N GLY A 132 -10.24 -3.04 33.96
CA GLY A 132 -11.17 -3.05 32.85
C GLY A 132 -11.31 -1.69 32.16
N TYR A 133 -12.11 -1.65 31.09
CA TYR A 133 -12.57 -0.39 30.50
C TYR A 133 -13.64 0.24 31.39
N ALA A 134 -13.69 1.56 31.47
CA ALA A 134 -14.85 2.26 32.05
C ALA A 134 -16.12 1.90 31.26
N ASP A 135 -17.27 1.80 31.93
CA ASP A 135 -18.51 1.30 31.33
C ASP A 135 -18.92 2.07 30.06
N ASN A 136 -18.80 3.40 30.07
CA ASN A 136 -19.08 4.23 28.90
C ASN A 136 -18.13 3.94 27.73
N VAL A 137 -16.83 3.75 28.00
CA VAL A 137 -15.83 3.44 26.96
C VAL A 137 -16.06 2.04 26.40
N PHE A 138 -16.42 1.07 27.26
CA PHE A 138 -16.80 -0.27 26.83
C PHE A 138 -18.00 -0.24 25.88
N ASP A 139 -19.03 0.53 26.22
CA ASP A 139 -20.25 0.67 25.41
C ASP A 139 -19.93 1.30 24.05
N GLU A 140 -19.17 2.38 24.03
CA GLU A 140 -18.75 3.05 22.80
C GLU A 140 -17.88 2.17 21.91
N LEU A 141 -16.93 1.42 22.48
CA LEU A 141 -16.09 0.49 21.71
C LEU A 141 -16.91 -0.66 21.13
N THR A 142 -17.89 -1.16 21.88
CA THR A 142 -18.78 -2.24 21.44
C THR A 142 -19.72 -1.75 20.34
N MET A 143 -20.30 -0.56 20.48
CA MET A 143 -21.19 0.04 19.49
C MET A 143 -20.47 0.36 18.17
N ARG A 144 -19.19 0.74 18.24
CA ARG A 144 -18.34 1.01 17.07
C ARG A 144 -17.67 -0.24 16.50
N TYR A 145 -17.87 -1.41 17.10
CA TYR A 145 -17.22 -2.63 16.66
C TYR A 145 -17.82 -3.10 15.32
N GLU A 146 -16.96 -3.19 14.32
CA GLU A 146 -17.25 -3.70 13.00
C GLU A 146 -16.68 -5.11 12.89
N GLU A 147 -17.55 -6.12 12.87
CA GLU A 147 -17.12 -7.51 12.73
C GLU A 147 -16.30 -7.74 11.45
N PRO A 148 -15.27 -8.60 11.50
CA PRO A 148 -14.49 -8.98 10.33
C PRO A 148 -15.37 -9.61 9.25
N ASN A 149 -15.25 -9.13 8.01
CA ASN A 149 -16.15 -9.50 6.92
C ASN A 149 -15.59 -10.67 6.09
N SER A 150 -16.28 -11.82 6.13
CA SER A 150 -15.91 -13.03 5.38
C SER A 150 -15.97 -12.87 3.85
N ALA A 151 -16.78 -11.95 3.33
CA ALA A 151 -16.82 -11.65 1.90
C ALA A 151 -15.55 -10.92 1.42
N THR A 152 -14.77 -10.36 2.34
CA THR A 152 -13.56 -9.59 2.03
C THR A 152 -12.34 -10.41 2.38
N ARG A 153 -11.59 -10.91 1.39
CA ARG A 153 -10.45 -11.82 1.61
C ARG A 153 -9.45 -11.31 2.66
N TRP A 154 -9.13 -10.02 2.64
CA TRP A 154 -8.15 -9.44 3.57
C TRP A 154 -8.69 -9.26 4.99
N ASP A 155 -10.02 -9.10 5.15
CA ASP A 155 -10.70 -8.89 6.43
C ASP A 155 -11.39 -10.15 6.96
N SER A 156 -11.39 -11.22 6.18
CA SER A 156 -12.10 -12.45 6.51
C SER A 156 -11.58 -13.02 7.83
N PRO A 157 -12.47 -13.38 8.78
CA PRO A 157 -12.09 -14.00 10.04
C PRO A 157 -11.66 -15.45 9.79
N LEU A 158 -10.44 -15.61 9.29
CA LEU A 158 -9.90 -16.90 8.85
C LEU A 158 -9.94 -17.94 9.97
N PHE A 159 -9.84 -17.48 11.22
CA PHE A 159 -10.04 -18.28 12.41
C PHE A 159 -11.01 -17.56 13.34
N THR A 160 -12.08 -18.23 13.75
CA THR A 160 -13.01 -17.74 14.77
C THR A 160 -12.90 -18.64 15.99
N ILE A 161 -12.77 -18.05 17.17
CA ILE A 161 -12.62 -18.74 18.45
C ILE A 161 -13.75 -18.29 19.37
N ILE A 162 -14.61 -19.22 19.78
CA ILE A 162 -15.71 -19.00 20.71
C ILE A 162 -15.18 -19.18 22.14
N GLN A 163 -14.93 -18.09 22.85
CA GLN A 163 -14.26 -18.16 24.17
C GLN A 163 -15.04 -18.92 25.25
N ASN A 164 -16.36 -18.98 25.15
CA ASN A 164 -17.21 -19.63 26.14
C ASN A 164 -17.42 -21.13 25.88
N ASP A 165 -16.83 -21.69 24.83
CA ASP A 165 -16.86 -23.13 24.57
C ASP A 165 -15.53 -23.77 25.03
N PRO A 166 -15.53 -24.59 26.10
CA PRO A 166 -14.34 -25.29 26.56
C PRO A 166 -13.72 -26.24 25.53
N ASN A 167 -14.51 -26.66 24.53
CA ASN A 167 -14.04 -27.53 23.45
C ASN A 167 -13.43 -26.75 22.29
N ASP A 168 -13.68 -25.44 22.21
CA ASP A 168 -13.16 -24.59 21.14
C ASP A 168 -11.72 -24.16 21.45
N LYS A 169 -10.80 -24.97 20.96
CA LYS A 169 -9.35 -24.79 21.10
C LYS A 169 -8.82 -23.90 19.97
N LEU A 170 -7.75 -23.19 20.27
CA LEU A 170 -7.01 -22.43 19.28
C LEU A 170 -6.55 -23.35 18.14
N PRO A 171 -6.95 -23.10 16.87
CA PRO A 171 -6.61 -23.95 15.72
C PRO A 171 -5.17 -23.68 15.25
N PHE A 172 -4.20 -23.94 16.13
CA PHE A 172 -2.81 -23.53 15.93
C PHE A 172 -2.16 -24.11 14.68
N ASP A 173 -2.37 -25.39 14.35
CA ASP A 173 -1.80 -25.98 13.13
C ASP A 173 -2.31 -25.26 11.87
N SER A 174 -3.61 -24.94 11.82
CA SER A 174 -4.17 -24.20 10.69
C SER A 174 -3.67 -22.75 10.64
N ILE A 175 -3.46 -22.12 11.80
CA ILE A 175 -2.86 -20.79 11.89
C ILE A 175 -1.41 -20.84 11.40
N TRP A 176 -0.62 -21.81 11.87
CA TRP A 176 0.76 -22.05 11.44
C TRP A 176 0.83 -22.20 9.92
N ASP A 177 -0.01 -23.06 9.33
CA ASP A 177 -0.04 -23.27 7.88
C ASP A 177 -0.34 -21.97 7.12
N ALA A 178 -1.33 -21.19 7.58
CA ALA A 178 -1.73 -19.95 6.94
C ALA A 178 -0.63 -18.86 6.97
N ILE A 179 0.21 -18.89 8.00
CA ILE A 179 1.12 -17.83 8.38
C ILE A 179 2.55 -18.14 7.95
N VAL A 180 2.98 -19.40 8.09
CA VAL A 180 4.36 -19.87 7.90
C VAL A 180 4.51 -20.68 6.61
N GLU A 181 3.56 -21.55 6.28
CA GLU A 181 3.69 -22.47 5.13
C GLU A 181 3.14 -21.90 3.82
N ARG A 182 2.13 -21.02 3.88
CA ARG A 182 1.60 -20.36 2.68
C ARG A 182 2.59 -19.35 2.13
N ARG A 183 2.69 -19.31 0.79
CA ARG A 183 3.37 -18.22 0.09
C ARG A 183 2.53 -16.95 0.20
N ALA A 184 3.18 -15.84 0.52
CA ALA A 184 2.54 -14.53 0.46
C ALA A 184 2.00 -14.28 -0.96
N PRO A 185 0.86 -13.58 -1.10
CA PRO A 185 0.39 -13.16 -2.42
C PRO A 185 1.52 -12.41 -3.16
N PRO A 186 1.70 -12.63 -4.47
CA PRO A 186 2.64 -11.83 -5.23
C PRO A 186 2.28 -10.35 -5.06
N PRO A 187 3.26 -9.46 -4.86
CA PRO A 187 2.99 -8.04 -4.73
C PRO A 187 2.33 -7.56 -6.03
N THR A 188 1.10 -7.07 -5.93
CA THR A 188 0.48 -6.26 -6.97
C THR A 188 1.36 -5.05 -7.27
N PHE A 189 1.38 -4.58 -8.53
CA PHE A 189 2.18 -3.42 -8.95
C PHE A 189 1.96 -2.17 -8.08
N SER A 190 0.77 -1.97 -7.51
CA SER A 190 0.46 -0.86 -6.57
C SER A 190 1.11 -0.97 -5.19
N THR A 191 1.63 -2.14 -4.81
CA THR A 191 2.33 -2.41 -3.54
C THR A 191 3.70 -3.03 -3.78
N ALA A 192 4.24 -2.91 -4.99
CA ALA A 192 5.63 -3.27 -5.24
C ALA A 192 6.50 -2.43 -4.32
N VAL A 193 7.37 -3.10 -3.55
CA VAL A 193 8.33 -2.46 -2.66
C VAL A 193 8.95 -1.30 -3.40
N LYS A 194 8.76 -0.08 -2.87
CA LYS A 194 9.40 1.12 -3.39
C LYS A 194 10.89 0.78 -3.55
N PRO A 195 11.48 0.96 -4.74
CA PRO A 195 12.92 0.92 -4.84
C PRO A 195 13.46 1.84 -3.75
N ALA A 196 14.36 1.34 -2.90
CA ALA A 196 15.01 2.18 -1.91
C ALA A 196 15.49 3.44 -2.64
N GLU A 197 15.13 4.63 -2.12
CA GLU A 197 15.69 5.87 -2.61
C GLU A 197 17.18 5.65 -2.80
N GLU A 198 17.70 5.93 -4.00
CA GLU A 198 19.12 5.74 -4.26
C GLU A 198 19.86 6.48 -3.17
N THR A 199 20.64 5.76 -2.36
CA THR A 199 21.30 6.26 -1.15
C THR A 199 22.23 7.45 -1.46
N ASN A 200 22.45 7.71 -2.74
CA ASN A 200 23.31 8.72 -3.31
C ASN A 200 22.57 9.88 -4.00
N TYR A 201 21.24 9.94 -4.03
CA TYR A 201 20.50 10.99 -4.75
C TYR A 201 20.94 12.39 -4.33
N GLN A 202 20.98 12.63 -3.02
CA GLN A 202 21.37 13.92 -2.45
C GLN A 202 22.82 14.28 -2.80
N PHE A 203 23.71 13.28 -2.82
CA PHE A 203 25.11 13.44 -3.21
C PHE A 203 25.27 13.74 -4.70
N GLU A 204 24.56 13.03 -5.58
CA GLU A 204 24.61 13.26 -7.03
C GLU A 204 24.00 14.62 -7.41
N LEU A 205 22.93 15.04 -6.72
CA LEU A 205 22.34 16.36 -6.89
C LEU A 205 23.31 17.47 -6.46
N ASP A 206 23.95 17.33 -5.30
CA ASP A 206 24.95 18.28 -4.81
C ASP A 206 26.15 18.36 -5.75
N ARG A 207 26.64 17.22 -6.22
CA ARG A 207 27.73 17.13 -7.18
C ARG A 207 27.40 17.80 -8.51
N ALA A 208 26.26 17.46 -9.11
CA ALA A 208 25.82 18.06 -10.37
C ALA A 208 25.65 19.58 -10.24
N THR A 209 25.05 20.04 -9.15
CA THR A 209 24.89 21.48 -8.88
C THR A 209 26.25 22.18 -8.77
N GLN A 210 27.21 21.55 -8.07
CA GLN A 210 28.55 22.09 -7.90
C GLN A 210 29.31 22.19 -9.23
N ASP A 211 29.13 21.24 -10.13
CA ASP A 211 29.69 21.27 -11.49
C ASP A 211 29.12 22.44 -12.31
N VAL A 212 27.81 22.69 -12.22
CA VAL A 212 27.17 23.85 -12.88
C VAL A 212 27.67 25.17 -12.31
N ILE A 213 27.76 25.30 -10.99
CA ILE A 213 28.30 26.50 -10.33
C ILE A 213 29.74 26.77 -10.81
N THR A 214 30.55 25.72 -10.90
CA THR A 214 31.94 25.83 -11.35
C THR A 214 32.02 26.28 -12.81
N ALA A 215 31.21 25.69 -13.68
CA ALA A 215 31.12 26.09 -15.09
C ALA A 215 30.72 27.56 -15.27
N ILE A 216 29.76 28.04 -14.47
CA ILE A 216 29.33 29.44 -14.46
C ILE A 216 30.48 30.36 -14.02
N LEU A 217 31.14 30.05 -12.90
CA LEU A 217 32.22 30.88 -12.35
C LEU A 217 33.44 30.93 -13.28
N ASP A 218 33.81 29.82 -13.90
CA ASP A 218 34.95 29.78 -14.83
C ASP A 218 34.62 30.48 -16.15
N SER A 219 33.39 30.36 -16.64
CA SER A 219 32.92 31.15 -17.78
C SER A 219 32.99 32.65 -17.50
N GLN A 220 32.66 33.09 -16.27
CA GLN A 220 32.75 34.50 -15.88
C GLN A 220 34.19 35.02 -15.77
N LYS A 221 35.16 34.18 -15.41
CA LYS A 221 36.59 34.54 -15.34
C LYS A 221 37.24 34.71 -16.72
N SER A 222 36.70 34.05 -17.74
CA SER A 222 37.27 34.06 -19.10
C SER A 222 37.16 35.41 -19.83
N GLY A 223 36.38 36.36 -19.29
CA GLY A 223 36.28 37.72 -19.82
C GLY A 223 35.44 37.87 -21.09
N VAL A 224 34.82 36.78 -21.59
CA VAL A 224 33.89 36.82 -22.73
C VAL A 224 32.49 37.21 -22.23
N PRO A 225 31.80 38.18 -22.86
CA PRO A 225 30.39 38.45 -22.58
C PRO A 225 29.55 37.27 -23.04
N MET A 226 29.25 36.34 -22.13
CA MET A 226 28.55 35.12 -22.47
C MET A 226 27.05 35.33 -22.32
N SER A 227 26.32 35.13 -23.43
CA SER A 227 24.86 35.05 -23.41
C SER A 227 24.38 33.73 -22.78
N TYR A 228 25.19 32.66 -22.79
CA TYR A 228 24.85 31.36 -22.21
C TYR A 228 26.06 30.57 -21.66
N VAL A 229 25.81 29.65 -20.72
CA VAL A 229 26.75 28.65 -20.19
C VAL A 229 26.27 27.25 -20.56
N VAL A 230 27.17 26.39 -21.01
CA VAL A 230 26.86 24.97 -21.30
C VAL A 230 26.89 24.20 -19.99
N VAL A 231 25.84 23.44 -19.70
CA VAL A 231 25.74 22.63 -18.49
C VAL A 231 26.58 21.36 -18.66
N PRO A 232 27.55 21.06 -17.77
CA PRO A 232 28.30 19.82 -17.82
C PRO A 232 27.36 18.61 -17.80
N GLY A 233 27.52 17.69 -18.76
CA GLY A 233 26.69 16.49 -18.85
C GLY A 233 25.30 16.69 -19.48
N SER A 234 24.97 17.88 -19.98
CA SER A 234 23.71 18.16 -20.68
C SER A 234 23.94 18.86 -22.01
N SER A 235 22.98 18.70 -22.94
CA SER A 235 22.94 19.45 -24.20
C SER A 235 22.33 20.84 -24.07
N GLU A 236 21.77 21.15 -22.89
CA GLU A 236 21.09 22.41 -22.59
C GLU A 236 22.05 23.56 -22.30
N LYS A 237 21.62 24.77 -22.66
CA LYS A 237 22.38 26.03 -22.48
C LYS A 237 21.62 26.95 -21.54
N VAL A 238 22.29 27.41 -20.48
CA VAL A 238 21.71 28.32 -19.49
C VAL A 238 22.01 29.75 -19.87
N ASN A 239 21.00 30.57 -20.11
CA ASN A 239 21.18 31.99 -20.43
C ASN A 239 21.65 32.79 -19.21
N MET A 240 22.70 33.58 -19.38
CA MET A 240 23.30 34.37 -18.30
C MET A 240 22.70 35.78 -18.25
N PRO A 241 22.47 36.35 -17.05
CA PRO A 241 21.78 37.63 -16.87
C PRO A 241 22.61 38.88 -17.24
N GLY A 242 23.62 38.75 -18.11
CA GLY A 242 24.47 39.87 -18.56
C GLY A 242 25.31 40.56 -17.47
N ARG A 243 25.34 39.99 -16.26
CA ARG A 243 26.11 40.46 -15.10
C ARG A 243 26.85 39.29 -14.45
N ASN A 244 27.89 39.60 -13.69
CA ASN A 244 28.54 38.60 -12.87
C ASN A 244 27.64 38.17 -11.70
N LEU A 245 27.52 36.85 -11.51
CA LEU A 245 26.89 36.22 -10.35
C LEU A 245 27.96 35.89 -9.30
N THR A 246 27.62 36.10 -8.03
CA THR A 246 28.47 35.71 -6.90
C THR A 246 28.15 34.29 -6.43
N LEU A 247 29.12 33.63 -5.77
CA LEU A 247 28.92 32.29 -5.20
C LEU A 247 27.73 32.26 -4.21
N SER A 248 27.54 33.33 -3.43
CA SER A 248 26.42 33.45 -2.49
C SER A 248 25.07 33.56 -3.19
N GLU A 249 25.00 34.24 -4.34
CA GLU A 249 23.78 34.30 -5.16
C GLU A 249 23.48 32.95 -5.82
N LEU A 250 24.49 32.27 -6.34
CA LEU A 250 24.33 30.94 -6.95
C LEU A 250 23.87 29.89 -5.91
N ARG A 251 24.45 29.91 -4.70
CA ARG A 251 24.01 29.07 -3.59
C ARG A 251 22.59 29.42 -3.12
N ARG A 252 22.22 30.71 -3.14
CA ARG A 252 20.84 31.12 -2.82
C ARG A 252 19.85 30.70 -3.90
N LEU A 253 20.26 30.62 -5.18
CA LEU A 253 19.42 30.06 -6.24
C LEU A 253 19.22 28.55 -6.09
N HIS A 254 20.23 27.83 -5.59
CA HIS A 254 20.11 26.42 -5.19
C HIS A 254 19.13 26.23 -4.01
N LEU A 255 19.13 27.13 -3.03
CA LEU A 255 18.22 27.08 -1.87
C LEU A 255 16.87 27.80 -2.08
N GLY A 256 16.71 28.59 -3.14
CA GLY A 256 15.68 29.64 -3.24
C GLY A 256 14.77 29.50 -4.46
N THR A 257 14.71 28.33 -5.07
CA THR A 257 13.53 28.01 -5.87
C THR A 257 12.46 27.48 -4.92
N ASP A 258 11.38 28.24 -4.75
CA ASP A 258 10.06 27.72 -4.34
C ASP A 258 9.50 26.72 -5.38
N ILE A 259 10.36 26.07 -6.15
CA ILE A 259 10.10 24.77 -6.71
C ILE A 259 10.57 23.83 -5.62
N ASN A 260 9.75 23.68 -4.57
CA ASN A 260 9.77 22.41 -3.85
C ASN A 260 9.63 21.38 -4.97
N PRO A 261 10.67 20.56 -5.25
CA PRO A 261 10.53 19.54 -6.26
C PRO A 261 9.27 18.78 -5.89
N ILE A 262 8.30 18.76 -6.80
CA ILE A 262 7.12 17.93 -6.60
C ILE A 262 7.69 16.53 -6.61
N LEU A 263 7.89 15.97 -5.43
CA LEU A 263 8.37 14.61 -5.27
C LEU A 263 7.25 13.71 -5.74
N LEU A 264 7.31 13.32 -7.00
CA LEU A 264 6.42 12.31 -7.56
C LEU A 264 6.91 10.95 -7.04
N HIS A 265 6.61 10.66 -5.78
CA HIS A 265 7.07 9.47 -5.07
C HIS A 265 6.68 8.15 -5.77
N ASN A 266 5.71 8.20 -6.68
CA ASN A 266 5.11 7.05 -7.34
C ASN A 266 5.33 7.02 -8.86
N VAL A 267 6.07 7.97 -9.45
CA VAL A 267 6.29 8.05 -10.90
C VAL A 267 7.79 8.05 -11.19
N THR A 268 8.27 7.07 -11.94
CA THR A 268 9.66 7.02 -12.37
C THR A 268 9.93 8.08 -13.45
N GLY A 269 11.17 8.54 -13.56
CA GLY A 269 11.54 9.55 -14.57
C GLY A 269 11.28 9.10 -16.01
N THR A 270 11.39 7.80 -16.30
CA THR A 270 11.09 7.23 -17.62
C THR A 270 9.61 7.28 -17.96
N ILE A 271 8.73 7.00 -17.00
CA ILE A 271 7.28 7.08 -17.17
C ILE A 271 6.82 8.53 -17.25
N LEU A 272 7.41 9.40 -16.42
CA LEU A 272 7.14 10.83 -16.48
C LEU A 272 7.50 11.42 -17.85
N ALA A 273 8.63 11.01 -18.43
CA ALA A 273 9.02 11.43 -19.78
C ALA A 273 7.98 11.02 -20.85
N ARG A 274 7.40 9.83 -20.73
CA ARG A 274 6.32 9.36 -21.62
C ARG A 274 5.03 10.16 -21.44
N VAL A 275 4.63 10.45 -20.20
CA VAL A 275 3.45 11.28 -19.94
C VAL A 275 3.66 12.69 -20.51
N ILE A 276 4.86 13.26 -20.36
CA ILE A 276 5.20 14.56 -20.96
C ILE A 276 5.17 14.48 -22.49
N GLU A 277 5.70 13.42 -23.09
CA GLU A 277 5.65 13.19 -24.54
C GLU A 277 4.20 13.21 -25.06
N TYR A 278 3.28 12.52 -24.38
CA TYR A 278 1.85 12.56 -24.67
C TYR A 278 1.28 13.97 -24.55
N CYS A 279 1.50 14.64 -23.42
CA CYS A 279 0.98 16.00 -23.18
C CYS A 279 1.50 17.00 -24.21
N VAL A 280 2.74 16.85 -24.70
CA VAL A 280 3.32 17.72 -25.72
C VAL A 280 2.68 17.47 -27.09
N HIS A 281 2.38 16.20 -27.42
CA HIS A 281 1.74 15.84 -28.69
C HIS A 281 0.31 16.38 -28.78
N HIS A 282 -0.49 16.17 -27.72
CA HIS A 282 -1.92 16.51 -27.67
C HIS A 282 -2.23 17.90 -27.07
N ARG A 283 -1.22 18.75 -26.89
CA ARG A 283 -1.39 20.04 -26.19
C ARG A 283 -2.41 20.99 -26.85
N ASP A 284 -2.58 20.85 -28.17
CA ASP A 284 -3.39 21.74 -29.02
C ASP A 284 -4.74 21.07 -29.38
N ASP A 285 -5.03 19.90 -28.84
CA ASP A 285 -6.22 19.13 -29.15
C ASP A 285 -7.47 19.72 -28.49
N VAL A 286 -8.58 19.71 -29.21
CA VAL A 286 -9.87 20.13 -28.68
C VAL A 286 -10.45 18.99 -27.86
N ARG A 287 -10.55 19.20 -26.55
CA ARG A 287 -11.19 18.23 -25.66
C ARG A 287 -12.67 18.10 -26.03
N LEU A 288 -13.04 16.92 -26.52
CA LEU A 288 -14.44 16.53 -26.73
C LEU A 288 -14.86 15.73 -25.49
N ASP A 289 -15.84 16.23 -24.74
CA ASP A 289 -16.48 15.45 -23.68
C ASP A 289 -17.32 14.36 -24.35
N LYS A 290 -16.70 13.20 -24.61
CA LYS A 290 -17.37 11.99 -25.07
C LYS A 290 -17.41 11.00 -23.91
N ASP A 291 -18.55 10.35 -23.71
CA ASP A 291 -18.69 9.29 -22.71
C ASP A 291 -17.82 8.08 -23.10
N VAL A 292 -17.22 7.40 -22.11
CA VAL A 292 -16.31 6.25 -22.31
C VAL A 292 -16.98 5.12 -23.10
N GLU A 293 -18.30 4.96 -22.98
CA GLU A 293 -19.09 3.99 -23.75
C GLU A 293 -19.19 4.32 -25.24
N ASP A 294 -19.14 5.60 -25.64
CA ASP A 294 -19.14 6.02 -27.04
C ASP A 294 -17.76 5.82 -27.69
N LEU A 295 -16.68 5.89 -26.92
CA LEU A 295 -15.30 5.68 -27.38
C LEU A 295 -15.00 4.21 -27.70
N LEU A 296 -15.69 3.28 -27.04
CA LEU A 296 -15.50 1.83 -27.21
C LEU A 296 -16.21 1.25 -28.45
N GLN A 297 -17.05 2.02 -29.14
CA GLN A 297 -17.84 1.55 -30.28
C GLN A 297 -17.12 1.65 -31.63
N ASP A 298 -16.02 2.41 -31.72
CA ASP A 298 -15.36 2.69 -33.00
C ASP A 298 -13.82 2.64 -32.87
N ASP A 299 -13.25 1.44 -33.01
CA ASP A 299 -11.79 1.22 -33.01
C ASP A 299 -11.05 2.10 -34.07
N ASN A 300 -11.75 2.68 -35.06
CA ASN A 300 -11.14 3.57 -36.07
C ASN A 300 -10.88 5.00 -35.57
N GLN A 301 -11.27 5.38 -34.36
CA GLN A 301 -11.05 6.74 -33.83
C GLN A 301 -9.71 6.94 -33.13
N VAL A 302 -8.94 5.86 -32.91
CA VAL A 302 -7.60 5.97 -32.30
C VAL A 302 -6.57 6.35 -33.34
N GLU A 303 -5.91 7.49 -33.15
CA GLU A 303 -4.88 7.96 -34.07
C GLU A 303 -3.71 6.97 -34.16
N ALA A 304 -3.03 6.97 -35.31
CA ALA A 304 -1.89 6.07 -35.52
C ALA A 304 -0.75 6.34 -34.53
N TRP A 305 -0.60 7.59 -34.10
CA TRP A 305 0.40 7.98 -33.11
C TRP A 305 0.06 7.39 -31.73
N ASP A 306 -1.18 7.51 -31.28
CA ASP A 306 -1.66 6.93 -30.01
C ASP A 306 -1.46 5.42 -29.94
N ARG A 307 -1.72 4.71 -31.05
CA ARG A 307 -1.42 3.28 -31.17
C ARG A 307 0.04 2.96 -31.01
N GLN A 308 0.91 3.78 -31.59
CA GLN A 308 2.35 3.59 -31.46
C GLN A 308 2.83 3.95 -30.05
N PHE A 309 2.28 4.99 -29.44
CA PHE A 309 2.59 5.43 -28.10
C PHE A 309 2.23 4.37 -27.05
N MET A 310 1.04 3.78 -27.17
CA MET A 310 0.55 2.71 -26.29
C MET A 310 1.11 1.32 -26.64
N ASN A 311 1.90 1.18 -27.71
CA ASN A 311 2.55 -0.09 -28.05
C ASN A 311 3.79 -0.34 -27.15
N VAL A 312 3.55 -0.61 -25.88
CA VAL A 312 4.53 -0.95 -24.85
C VAL A 312 4.12 -2.24 -24.14
N ASP A 313 5.00 -2.79 -23.32
CA ASP A 313 4.65 -3.94 -22.48
C ASP A 313 3.58 -3.56 -21.44
N ASP A 314 2.83 -4.54 -20.96
CA ASP A 314 1.70 -4.33 -20.04
C ASP A 314 2.12 -3.60 -18.75
N SER A 315 3.33 -3.85 -18.24
CA SER A 315 3.82 -3.19 -17.03
C SER A 315 4.03 -1.70 -17.29
N THR A 316 4.66 -1.34 -18.40
CA THR A 316 4.86 0.06 -18.79
C THR A 316 3.53 0.75 -19.07
N MET A 317 2.58 0.08 -19.74
CA MET A 317 1.24 0.62 -20.02
C MET A 317 0.48 0.96 -18.74
N LEU A 318 0.47 0.04 -17.77
CA LEU A 318 -0.17 0.27 -16.47
C LEU A 318 0.53 1.38 -15.68
N GLN A 319 1.85 1.47 -15.73
CA GLN A 319 2.59 2.56 -15.09
C GLN A 319 2.28 3.92 -15.70
N ILE A 320 2.13 4.01 -17.04
CA ILE A 320 1.69 5.23 -17.72
C ILE A 320 0.27 5.59 -17.26
N LEU A 321 -0.64 4.62 -17.19
CA LEU A 321 -2.02 4.83 -16.73
C LEU A 321 -2.08 5.34 -15.29
N TYR A 322 -1.34 4.73 -14.36
CA TYR A 322 -1.27 5.17 -12.97
C TYR A 322 -0.62 6.55 -12.83
N ALA A 323 0.42 6.83 -13.62
CA ALA A 323 1.06 8.15 -13.62
C ALA A 323 0.12 9.22 -14.18
N ALA A 324 -0.62 8.92 -15.24
CA ALA A 324 -1.59 9.82 -15.85
C ALA A 324 -2.72 10.17 -14.87
N ASP A 325 -3.30 9.18 -14.20
CA ASP A 325 -4.31 9.37 -13.15
C ASP A 325 -3.77 10.22 -12.01
N TYR A 326 -2.57 9.88 -11.51
CA TYR A 326 -1.91 10.63 -10.43
C TYR A 326 -1.61 12.08 -10.79
N LEU A 327 -1.28 12.35 -12.05
CA LEU A 327 -0.96 13.69 -12.58
C LEU A 327 -2.20 14.44 -13.09
N GLY A 328 -3.39 13.81 -13.08
CA GLY A 328 -4.64 14.41 -13.56
C GLY A 328 -4.73 14.57 -15.08
N VAL A 329 -4.08 13.71 -15.86
CA VAL A 329 -4.11 13.71 -17.33
C VAL A 329 -5.22 12.78 -17.82
N GLU A 330 -6.48 13.21 -17.64
CA GLU A 330 -7.68 12.40 -17.93
C GLU A 330 -7.72 11.81 -19.36
N PRO A 331 -7.39 12.55 -20.45
CA PRO A 331 -7.41 11.97 -21.80
C PRO A 331 -6.46 10.78 -21.98
N LEU A 332 -5.32 10.80 -21.27
CA LEU A 332 -4.36 9.71 -21.29
C LEU A 332 -4.86 8.49 -20.49
N VAL A 333 -5.66 8.73 -19.45
CA VAL A 333 -6.35 7.67 -18.70
C VAL A 333 -7.38 6.99 -19.59
N ASP A 334 -8.21 7.77 -20.28
CA ASP A 334 -9.22 7.26 -21.20
C ASP A 334 -8.58 6.44 -22.33
N LEU A 335 -7.50 6.95 -22.91
CA LEU A 335 -6.72 6.25 -23.93
C LEU A 335 -6.17 4.92 -23.39
N GLY A 336 -5.58 4.90 -22.20
CA GLY A 336 -5.05 3.69 -21.59
C GLY A 336 -6.14 2.65 -21.30
N CYS A 337 -7.28 3.09 -20.76
CA CYS A 337 -8.46 2.25 -20.51
C CYS A 337 -8.99 1.62 -21.80
N MET A 338 -9.08 2.39 -22.89
CA MET A 338 -9.52 1.90 -24.19
C MET A 338 -8.56 0.84 -24.75
N PHE A 339 -7.24 1.02 -24.64
CA PHE A 339 -6.27 0.01 -25.09
C PHE A 339 -6.37 -1.28 -24.30
N ILE A 340 -6.50 -1.19 -22.97
CA ILE A 340 -6.72 -2.37 -22.12
C ILE A 340 -8.03 -3.06 -22.53
N ALA A 341 -9.10 -2.30 -22.75
CA ALA A 341 -10.39 -2.83 -23.20
C ALA A 341 -10.29 -3.57 -24.54
N CYS A 342 -9.50 -3.07 -25.49
CA CYS A 342 -9.24 -3.75 -26.77
C CYS A 342 -8.44 -5.04 -26.57
N ILE A 343 -7.41 -5.01 -25.72
CA ILE A 343 -6.55 -6.16 -25.41
C ILE A 343 -7.38 -7.29 -24.77
N ILE A 344 -8.28 -6.97 -23.85
CA ILE A 344 -9.11 -7.98 -23.16
C ILE A 344 -10.30 -8.49 -23.98
N ARG A 345 -10.73 -7.77 -25.02
CA ARG A 345 -11.94 -8.09 -25.80
C ARG A 345 -11.91 -9.49 -26.41
N ASP A 346 -10.75 -9.91 -26.92
CA ASP A 346 -10.56 -11.19 -27.60
C ASP A 346 -9.77 -12.23 -26.78
N MET A 347 -9.42 -11.93 -25.52
CA MET A 347 -8.72 -12.88 -24.66
C MET A 347 -9.69 -13.72 -23.81
N PRO A 348 -9.42 -15.02 -23.63
CA PRO A 348 -10.17 -15.84 -22.69
C PRO A 348 -9.93 -15.36 -21.25
N VAL A 349 -10.96 -15.45 -20.42
CA VAL A 349 -10.97 -14.94 -19.04
C VAL A 349 -9.80 -15.47 -18.21
N ASP A 350 -9.43 -16.73 -18.40
CA ASP A 350 -8.31 -17.35 -17.66
C ASP A 350 -6.94 -16.79 -18.07
N GLU A 351 -6.79 -16.36 -19.33
CA GLU A 351 -5.57 -15.72 -19.82
C GLU A 351 -5.47 -14.27 -19.35
N ILE A 352 -6.60 -13.54 -19.30
CA ILE A 352 -6.69 -12.21 -18.69
C ILE A 352 -6.27 -12.29 -17.21
N ARG A 353 -6.78 -13.29 -16.49
CA ARG A 353 -6.44 -13.53 -15.08
C ARG A 353 -4.96 -13.82 -14.88
N LEU A 354 -4.38 -14.67 -15.71
CA LEU A 354 -2.95 -14.97 -15.64
C LEU A 354 -2.10 -13.74 -15.98
N ARG A 355 -2.48 -13.00 -17.02
CA ARG A 355 -1.74 -11.84 -17.55
C ARG A 355 -1.72 -10.66 -16.59
N TYR A 356 -2.85 -10.37 -15.94
CA TYR A 356 -2.98 -9.24 -15.01
C TYR A 356 -2.95 -9.65 -13.53
N GLY A 357 -2.69 -10.93 -13.23
CA GLY A 357 -2.60 -11.44 -11.87
C GLY A 357 -3.92 -11.35 -11.09
N VAL A 358 -5.05 -11.38 -11.79
CA VAL A 358 -6.39 -11.38 -11.17
C VAL A 358 -6.63 -12.76 -10.58
N VAL A 359 -6.76 -12.81 -9.26
CA VAL A 359 -7.03 -14.06 -8.53
C VAL A 359 -8.46 -14.51 -8.82
N GLU A 360 -8.69 -15.82 -8.88
CA GLU A 360 -10.01 -16.37 -9.15
C GLU A 360 -10.94 -16.15 -7.94
N ASP A 361 -11.88 -15.21 -8.07
CA ASP A 361 -12.71 -14.71 -6.97
C ASP A 361 -14.04 -15.47 -6.79
N PHE A 362 -14.34 -16.43 -7.66
CA PHE A 362 -15.62 -17.16 -7.67
C PHE A 362 -15.44 -18.62 -7.25
N THR A 363 -16.29 -19.07 -6.34
CA THR A 363 -16.46 -20.50 -6.04
C THR A 363 -17.09 -21.25 -7.21
N ASP A 364 -16.88 -22.57 -7.31
CA ASP A 364 -17.49 -23.43 -8.34
C ASP A 364 -19.01 -23.25 -8.46
N ALA A 365 -19.68 -23.04 -7.32
CA ALA A 365 -21.12 -22.79 -7.28
C ALA A 365 -21.50 -21.45 -7.93
N GLN A 366 -20.72 -20.39 -7.69
CA GLN A 366 -20.93 -19.08 -8.32
C GLN A 366 -20.63 -19.11 -9.82
N ARG A 367 -19.65 -19.92 -10.26
CA ARG A 367 -19.37 -20.14 -11.69
C ARG A 367 -20.56 -20.79 -12.40
N GLN A 368 -21.13 -21.83 -11.81
CA GLN A 368 -22.31 -22.50 -12.37
C GLN A 368 -23.52 -21.57 -12.42
N GLN A 369 -23.70 -20.74 -11.39
CA GLN A 369 -24.82 -19.78 -11.34
C GLN A 369 -24.66 -18.67 -12.38
N MET A 370 -23.46 -18.12 -12.56
CA MET A 370 -23.17 -17.12 -13.60
C MET A 370 -23.24 -17.69 -15.02
N GLN A 371 -22.83 -18.94 -15.23
CA GLN A 371 -23.02 -19.63 -16.52
C GLN A 371 -24.49 -19.87 -16.82
N LEU A 372 -25.29 -20.29 -15.83
CA LEU A 372 -26.73 -20.42 -15.95
C LEU A 372 -27.41 -19.09 -16.29
N GLU A 373 -27.02 -17.99 -15.64
CA GLU A 373 -27.52 -16.65 -15.95
C GLU A 373 -27.09 -16.16 -17.34
N ALA A 374 -25.84 -16.42 -17.75
CA ALA A 374 -25.34 -16.03 -19.06
C ALA A 374 -26.01 -16.82 -20.21
N ASP A 375 -26.31 -18.10 -20.00
CA ASP A 375 -27.04 -18.94 -20.96
C ASP A 375 -28.54 -18.60 -21.01
N LEU A 376 -29.10 -17.99 -19.96
CA LEU A 376 -30.47 -17.44 -19.95
C LEU A 376 -30.59 -16.09 -20.68
N LEU A 377 -29.47 -15.39 -20.89
CA LEU A 377 -29.39 -14.08 -21.54
C LEU A 377 -28.98 -14.14 -23.02
N LYS A 378 -28.64 -15.33 -23.54
CA LYS A 378 -28.48 -15.62 -24.98
C LYS A 378 -29.78 -16.15 -25.56
#